data_AF-A0A8K0WVR1-F1
#
_entry.id   AF-A0A8K0WVR1-F1
#
_cell.length_a   1.000
_cell.length_b   1.000
_cell.length_c   1.000
_cell.angle_alpha   90.00
_cell.angle_beta   90.00
_cell.angle_gamma   90.00
#
_symmetry.space_group_name_H-M   'P 1'
#
loop_
_entity.id
_entity.type
_entity.pdbx_description
1 polymer ?
#
loop_
_entity_poly.entity_id
_entity_poly.type
_entity_poly.pdbx_seq_one_letter_code
_entity_poly.pdbx_strand_id
1 'polypeptide(L)'
;MTALFLGTGNATPGPCHENKVLGSATFSDDITITHSDSDYMKKHYKNVFRDDLAVAKTNGVDQKSRLDQGSKNFRPMCYIKMYPEDREKLEMCFDTTNYQSQFPEDVPFEQHVFQTIFLNKSRDSSLWTDHEIREDKIIRKDWWHQLCHKYTHYLFVVPWIMFLQAKGHVRYGGAWTLVNAHEIAITSGLAAAVDLGAEYPEDLEHDRFSFLCFRLYYLIAYGKWYRRRFTRGKGAPTTQAAREGASWASVLNRLLQQLVVLIRWLNPEIFLSQHATAKAILMQRE
;
A
#
# COMPACT_ATOMS: atom_id res chain seq x y z
N MET A 1 -3.54 -4.45 -14.90
CA MET A 1 -4.84 -3.75 -14.78
C MET A 1 -4.56 -2.27 -15.05
N THR A 2 -4.49 -1.92 -16.33
CA THR A 2 -4.07 -0.59 -16.80
C THR A 2 -5.24 0.36 -16.61
N ALA A 3 -5.08 1.40 -15.79
CA ALA A 3 -6.02 2.51 -15.77
C ALA A 3 -5.94 3.21 -17.14
N LEU A 4 -6.91 2.91 -17.99
CA LEU A 4 -7.06 3.51 -19.30
C LEU A 4 -7.58 4.94 -19.11
N PHE A 5 -6.69 5.92 -19.06
CA PHE A 5 -7.07 7.32 -19.26
C PHE A 5 -7.31 7.53 -20.76
N LEU A 6 -8.55 7.30 -21.20
CA LEU A 6 -9.01 7.81 -22.48
C LEU A 6 -9.36 9.28 -22.30
N GLY A 7 -8.50 10.16 -22.84
CA GLY A 7 -8.69 11.60 -22.75
C GLY A 7 -7.83 12.39 -23.72
N THR A 8 -7.79 12.00 -25.00
CA THR A 8 -7.36 12.89 -26.08
C THR A 8 -8.61 13.52 -26.71
N GLY A 9 -9.05 14.65 -26.19
CA GLY A 9 -10.17 15.40 -26.73
C GLY A 9 -10.29 16.74 -26.00
N ASN A 10 -10.31 17.83 -26.75
CA ASN A 10 -10.42 19.21 -26.25
C ASN A 10 -11.43 19.33 -25.11
N ALA A 11 -10.92 19.42 -23.87
CA ALA A 11 -11.73 19.61 -22.69
C ALA A 11 -12.25 21.05 -22.68
N THR A 12 -13.57 21.21 -22.78
CA THR A 12 -14.25 22.44 -22.38
C THR A 12 -13.82 22.79 -20.95
N PRO A 13 -13.41 24.04 -20.64
CA PRO A 13 -12.96 24.38 -19.30
C PRO A 13 -14.08 24.13 -18.30
N GLY A 14 -13.85 23.25 -17.32
CA GLY A 14 -14.74 23.13 -16.16
C GLY A 14 -14.85 24.47 -15.41
N PRO A 15 -15.85 24.65 -14.53
CA PRO A 15 -15.90 25.81 -13.65
C PRO A 15 -14.55 26.03 -12.98
N CYS A 16 -14.09 27.27 -12.82
CA CYS A 16 -12.76 27.61 -12.29
C CYS A 16 -12.37 26.85 -11.01
N HIS A 17 -13.35 26.44 -10.19
CA HIS A 17 -13.16 25.60 -9.02
C HIS A 17 -12.76 24.15 -9.33
N GLU A 18 -13.35 23.52 -10.34
CA GLU A 18 -13.05 22.15 -10.74
C GLU A 18 -11.61 22.02 -11.25
N ASN A 19 -11.19 22.92 -12.15
CA ASN A 19 -9.82 22.94 -12.65
C ASN A 19 -8.79 23.15 -11.53
N LYS A 20 -9.11 23.97 -10.52
CA LYS A 20 -8.24 24.20 -9.35
C LYS A 20 -8.09 22.94 -8.50
N VAL A 21 -9.18 22.26 -8.20
CA VAL A 21 -9.17 21.04 -7.39
C VAL A 21 -8.47 19.92 -8.15
N LEU A 22 -8.92 19.59 -9.37
CA LEU A 22 -8.35 18.48 -10.14
C LEU A 22 -6.89 18.74 -10.56
N GLY A 23 -6.55 19.98 -10.89
CA GLY A 23 -5.19 20.39 -11.26
C GLY A 23 -4.18 20.41 -10.11
N SER A 24 -4.63 20.24 -8.86
CA SER A 24 -3.74 20.19 -7.69
C SER A 24 -3.17 18.79 -7.42
N ALA A 25 -3.68 17.75 -8.09
CA ALA A 25 -3.09 16.42 -8.05
C ALA A 25 -1.81 16.40 -8.89
N THR A 26 -0.72 15.86 -8.34
CA THR A 26 0.54 15.67 -9.06
C THR A 26 0.78 14.20 -9.31
N PHE A 27 1.31 13.89 -10.48
CA PHE A 27 1.68 12.54 -10.87
C PHE A 27 3.15 12.47 -11.32
N SER A 28 3.76 11.31 -11.17
CA SER A 28 5.11 11.00 -11.66
C SER A 28 5.07 9.78 -12.58
N ASP A 29 5.95 9.80 -13.58
CA ASP A 29 6.17 8.65 -14.43
C ASP A 29 7.27 7.78 -13.82
N ASP A 30 6.91 6.57 -13.42
CA ASP A 30 7.81 5.60 -12.82
C ASP A 30 7.98 4.41 -13.79
N ILE A 31 9.12 3.73 -13.77
CA ILE A 31 9.35 2.51 -14.56
C ILE A 31 9.69 1.35 -13.64
N THR A 32 9.05 0.21 -13.87
CA THR A 32 9.44 -1.07 -13.30
C THR A 32 10.12 -1.90 -14.37
N ILE A 33 11.34 -2.34 -14.09
CA ILE A 33 12.09 -3.27 -14.93
C ILE A 33 12.06 -4.61 -14.23
N THR A 34 11.43 -5.60 -14.87
CA THR A 34 11.49 -7.00 -14.46
C THR A 34 12.68 -7.65 -15.17
N HIS A 35 13.61 -8.22 -14.43
CA HIS A 35 14.85 -8.77 -14.98
C HIS A 35 15.38 -9.93 -14.13
N SER A 36 16.31 -10.71 -14.67
CA SER A 36 17.03 -11.79 -13.97
C SER A 36 18.53 -11.51 -13.89
N ASP A 37 18.91 -10.24 -13.77
CA ASP A 37 20.31 -9.80 -13.71
C ASP A 37 20.84 -9.86 -12.28
N SER A 38 21.39 -11.01 -11.89
CA SER A 38 21.98 -11.19 -10.56
C SER A 38 23.24 -10.36 -10.33
N ASP A 39 23.95 -9.97 -11.39
CA ASP A 39 25.19 -9.20 -11.27
C ASP A 39 24.87 -7.75 -10.90
N TYR A 40 23.83 -7.18 -11.51
CA TYR A 40 23.24 -5.91 -11.09
C TYR A 40 22.84 -5.96 -9.61
N MET A 41 22.15 -7.02 -9.19
CA MET A 41 21.72 -7.17 -7.80
C MET A 41 22.89 -7.28 -6.82
N LYS A 42 23.94 -8.05 -7.16
CA LYS A 42 25.16 -8.18 -6.34
C LYS A 42 25.92 -6.85 -6.23
N LYS A 43 25.89 -6.02 -7.28
CA LYS A 43 26.55 -4.71 -7.30
C LYS A 43 25.85 -3.68 -6.41
N HIS A 44 24.52 -3.61 -6.48
CA HIS A 44 23.75 -2.52 -5.87
C HIS A 44 23.11 -2.84 -4.52
N TYR A 45 22.89 -4.12 -4.21
CA TYR A 45 22.11 -4.54 -3.05
C TYR A 45 22.81 -5.55 -2.15
N LYS A 46 22.36 -5.61 -0.89
CA LYS A 46 22.83 -6.56 0.11
C LYS A 46 21.97 -7.82 0.08
N ASN A 47 22.40 -8.80 -0.71
CA ASN A 47 21.63 -10.04 -0.93
C ASN A 47 21.95 -11.16 0.05
N VAL A 48 23.00 -11.01 0.86
CA VAL A 48 23.48 -12.00 1.81
C VAL A 48 23.43 -11.49 3.24
N PHE A 49 23.30 -12.43 4.19
CA PHE A 49 23.36 -12.11 5.61
C PHE A 49 24.71 -11.48 5.97
N ARG A 50 24.69 -10.51 6.87
CA ARG A 50 25.88 -9.78 7.31
C ARG A 50 25.95 -9.76 8.82
N ASP A 51 26.86 -10.54 9.37
CA ASP A 51 27.11 -10.62 10.81
C ASP A 51 27.52 -9.28 11.41
N ASP A 52 28.23 -8.44 10.63
CA ASP A 52 28.68 -7.12 11.09
C ASP A 52 27.54 -6.11 11.29
N LEU A 53 26.37 -6.35 10.67
CA LEU A 53 25.17 -5.54 10.82
C LEU A 53 24.15 -6.17 11.78
N ALA A 54 24.45 -7.38 12.28
CA ALA A 54 23.56 -8.14 13.13
C ALA A 54 23.61 -7.63 14.58
N VAL A 55 22.46 -7.17 15.10
CA VAL A 55 22.34 -6.69 16.48
C VAL A 55 21.77 -7.79 17.37
N ALA A 56 22.61 -8.35 18.24
CA ALA A 56 22.25 -9.45 19.13
C ALA A 56 21.40 -9.03 20.34
N LYS A 57 21.41 -7.74 20.72
CA LYS A 57 20.58 -7.21 21.81
C LYS A 57 19.92 -5.90 21.40
N THR A 58 18.59 -5.85 21.46
CA THR A 58 17.81 -4.64 21.17
C THR A 58 16.82 -4.42 22.31
N ASN A 59 16.81 -3.23 22.92
CA ASN A 59 15.91 -2.87 24.03
C ASN A 59 15.91 -3.89 25.19
N GLY A 60 17.08 -4.45 25.52
CA GLY A 60 17.22 -5.45 26.59
C GLY A 60 16.81 -6.88 26.20
N VAL A 61 16.22 -7.08 25.02
CA VAL A 61 15.79 -8.40 24.52
C VAL A 61 16.92 -9.05 23.72
N ASP A 62 17.18 -10.34 23.98
CA ASP A 62 18.11 -11.16 23.22
C ASP A 62 17.52 -11.54 21.85
N GLN A 63 18.26 -11.27 20.79
CA GLN A 63 17.86 -11.47 19.40
C GLN A 63 18.63 -12.60 18.71
N LYS A 64 19.45 -13.36 19.44
CA LYS A 64 20.27 -14.46 18.88
C LYS A 64 19.47 -15.46 18.04
N SER A 65 18.28 -15.88 18.49
CA SER A 65 17.42 -16.79 17.73
C SER A 65 17.08 -16.25 16.32
N ARG A 66 16.79 -14.94 16.21
CA ARG A 66 16.54 -14.27 14.94
C ARG A 66 17.80 -14.20 14.08
N LEU A 67 18.97 -13.99 14.69
CA LEU A 67 20.25 -14.00 13.99
C LEU A 67 20.62 -15.40 13.48
N ASP A 68 20.36 -16.43 14.27
CA ASP A 68 20.58 -17.83 13.89
C ASP A 68 19.66 -18.25 12.73
N GLN A 69 18.43 -17.75 12.71
CA GLN A 69 17.52 -17.96 11.58
C GLN A 69 17.98 -17.15 10.36
N GLY A 70 18.39 -15.90 10.55
CA GLY A 70 18.91 -15.05 9.49
C GLY A 70 20.15 -15.64 8.84
N SER A 71 21.11 -16.14 9.61
CA SER A 71 22.34 -16.74 9.07
C SER A 71 22.08 -18.02 8.26
N LYS A 72 21.04 -18.78 8.62
CA LYS A 72 20.67 -20.03 7.93
C LYS A 72 19.74 -19.83 6.75
N ASN A 73 18.84 -18.85 6.80
CA ASN A 73 17.77 -18.67 5.84
C ASN A 73 17.52 -17.19 5.53
N PHE A 74 18.57 -16.48 5.07
CA PHE A 74 18.46 -15.07 4.68
C PHE A 74 17.80 -14.94 3.31
N ARG A 75 16.55 -14.51 3.29
CA ARG A 75 15.75 -14.36 2.07
C ARG A 75 15.10 -12.97 2.00
N PRO A 76 15.88 -11.92 1.72
CA PRO A 76 15.34 -10.58 1.54
C PRO A 76 14.37 -10.57 0.35
N MET A 77 13.22 -9.93 0.55
CA MET A 77 12.18 -9.76 -0.49
C MET A 77 12.14 -8.34 -1.04
N CYS A 78 12.53 -7.36 -0.23
CA CYS A 78 12.44 -5.94 -0.54
C CYS A 78 13.79 -5.28 -0.26
N TYR A 79 14.25 -4.52 -1.23
CA TYR A 79 15.50 -3.78 -1.18
C TYR A 79 15.24 -2.31 -1.41
N ILE A 80 15.97 -1.49 -0.67
CA ILE A 80 15.96 -0.04 -0.81
C ILE A 80 17.41 0.40 -0.98
N LYS A 81 17.67 1.14 -2.04
CA LYS A 81 18.95 1.79 -2.31
C LYS A 81 18.72 3.28 -2.37
N MET A 82 19.47 4.04 -1.59
CA MET A 82 19.51 5.50 -1.70
C MET A 82 20.61 5.89 -2.69
N TYR A 83 20.44 7.01 -3.37
CA TYR A 83 21.49 7.56 -4.23
C TYR A 83 22.51 8.32 -3.38
N PRO A 84 23.82 8.09 -3.53
CA PRO A 84 24.84 8.84 -2.83
C PRO A 84 24.77 10.35 -3.07
N GLU A 85 24.37 10.74 -4.28
CA GLU A 85 24.24 12.12 -4.75
C GLU A 85 23.07 12.85 -4.09
N ASP A 86 21.95 12.15 -3.86
CA ASP A 86 20.78 12.66 -3.14
C ASP A 86 20.11 11.53 -2.33
N ARG A 87 20.33 11.57 -1.00
CA ARG A 87 19.80 10.57 -0.06
C ARG A 87 18.30 10.69 0.20
N GLU A 88 17.65 11.77 -0.26
CA GLU A 88 16.19 11.89 -0.23
C GLU A 88 15.52 11.07 -1.33
N LYS A 89 16.31 10.55 -2.28
CA LYS A 89 15.83 9.74 -3.41
C LYS A 89 16.23 8.29 -3.22
N LEU A 90 15.41 7.41 -3.76
CA LEU A 90 15.63 5.98 -3.63
C LEU A 90 15.22 5.21 -4.87
N GLU A 91 15.85 4.07 -5.03
CA GLU A 91 15.54 2.98 -5.94
C GLU A 91 15.03 1.81 -5.09
N MET A 92 13.94 1.18 -5.51
CA MET A 92 13.41 0.00 -4.84
C MET A 92 13.59 -1.22 -5.71
N CYS A 93 13.84 -2.37 -5.11
CA CYS A 93 13.79 -3.63 -5.82
C CYS A 93 13.03 -4.67 -5.01
N PHE A 94 12.25 -5.49 -5.68
CA PHE A 94 11.66 -6.69 -5.11
C PHE A 94 12.32 -7.92 -5.71
N ASP A 95 12.75 -8.85 -4.85
CA ASP A 95 13.05 -10.21 -5.28
C ASP A 95 11.74 -10.97 -5.33
N THR A 96 11.18 -11.08 -6.54
CA THR A 96 9.90 -11.72 -6.76
C THR A 96 9.97 -13.22 -6.54
N THR A 97 11.15 -13.83 -6.71
CA THR A 97 11.36 -15.25 -6.43
C THR A 97 11.22 -15.56 -4.95
N ASN A 98 11.67 -14.66 -4.07
CA ASN A 98 11.43 -14.79 -2.64
C ASN A 98 10.04 -14.31 -2.20
N TYR A 99 9.43 -13.38 -2.93
CA TYR A 99 8.17 -12.74 -2.54
C TYR A 99 6.92 -13.52 -2.97
N GLN A 100 6.97 -14.18 -4.13
CA GLN A 100 5.83 -14.82 -4.77
C GLN A 100 5.85 -16.33 -4.53
N SER A 101 4.74 -16.89 -4.01
CA SER A 101 4.63 -18.32 -3.69
C SER A 101 4.61 -19.25 -4.91
N GLN A 102 4.52 -18.68 -6.12
CA GLN A 102 4.55 -19.43 -7.37
C GLN A 102 5.95 -19.96 -7.70
N PHE A 103 7.00 -19.40 -7.12
CA PHE A 103 8.36 -19.89 -7.32
C PHE A 103 8.67 -21.05 -6.35
N PRO A 104 9.54 -21.99 -6.76
CA PRO A 104 10.11 -22.98 -5.83
C PRO A 104 10.82 -22.30 -4.66
N GLU A 105 10.90 -22.98 -3.51
CA GLU A 105 11.62 -22.43 -2.36
C GLU A 105 13.12 -22.29 -2.67
N ASP A 106 13.79 -23.30 -3.22
CA ASP A 106 15.25 -23.28 -3.38
C ASP A 106 15.71 -22.97 -4.82
N VAL A 107 15.37 -21.77 -5.31
CA VAL A 107 15.88 -21.28 -6.59
C VAL A 107 17.31 -20.74 -6.41
N PRO A 108 18.27 -21.06 -7.29
CA PRO A 108 19.59 -20.45 -7.27
C PRO A 108 19.50 -18.93 -7.53
N PHE A 109 20.27 -18.13 -6.80
CA PHE A 109 20.19 -16.66 -6.86
C PHE A 109 20.37 -16.09 -8.29
N GLU A 110 21.20 -16.73 -9.11
CA GLU A 110 21.46 -16.37 -10.52
C GLU A 110 20.23 -16.55 -11.43
N GLN A 111 19.21 -17.27 -10.95
CA GLN A 111 17.95 -17.53 -11.66
C GLN A 111 16.77 -16.77 -11.04
N HIS A 112 17.01 -15.95 -10.01
CA HIS A 112 15.95 -15.14 -9.41
C HIS A 112 15.42 -14.10 -10.39
N VAL A 113 14.15 -13.75 -10.19
CA VAL A 113 13.46 -12.70 -10.92
C VAL A 113 13.29 -11.50 -10.01
N PHE A 114 13.77 -10.36 -10.46
CA PHE A 114 13.77 -9.10 -9.75
C PHE A 114 12.85 -8.08 -10.43
N GLN A 115 12.28 -7.20 -9.62
CA GLN A 115 11.53 -6.03 -10.08
C GLN A 115 12.15 -4.77 -9.48
N THR A 116 12.98 -4.10 -10.26
CA THR A 116 13.58 -2.82 -9.88
C THR A 116 12.69 -1.68 -10.36
N ILE A 117 12.40 -0.75 -9.45
CA ILE A 117 11.52 0.39 -9.66
C ILE A 117 12.33 1.67 -9.58
N PHE A 118 12.28 2.44 -10.66
CA PHE A 118 12.85 3.76 -10.75
C PHE A 118 11.73 4.80 -10.74
N LEU A 119 11.83 5.74 -9.81
CA LEU A 119 10.79 6.71 -9.53
C LEU A 119 11.06 8.03 -10.26
N ASN A 120 9.99 8.64 -10.77
CA ASN A 120 9.93 9.99 -11.31
C ASN A 120 10.97 10.31 -12.41
N LYS A 121 10.67 9.87 -13.63
CA LYS A 121 11.51 10.06 -14.81
C LYS A 121 11.92 11.51 -15.05
N SER A 122 10.97 12.44 -14.93
CA SER A 122 11.22 13.84 -15.29
C SER A 122 12.22 14.53 -14.36
N ARG A 123 12.23 14.14 -13.09
CA ARG A 123 13.08 14.77 -12.06
C ARG A 123 14.35 13.98 -11.78
N ASP A 124 14.26 12.65 -11.71
CA ASP A 124 15.26 11.81 -11.06
C ASP A 124 15.98 10.86 -12.05
N SER A 125 15.63 10.87 -13.36
CA SER A 125 16.19 9.93 -14.34
C SER A 125 17.71 10.00 -14.51
N SER A 126 18.34 11.14 -14.24
CA SER A 126 19.80 11.26 -14.28
C SER A 126 20.51 10.45 -13.19
N LEU A 127 19.80 10.07 -12.12
CA LEU A 127 20.33 9.25 -11.03
C LEU A 127 20.14 7.75 -11.28
N TRP A 128 19.25 7.39 -12.22
CA TRP A 128 18.86 5.99 -12.41
C TRP A 128 20.02 5.15 -12.92
N THR A 129 20.13 3.94 -12.38
CA THR A 129 21.10 2.93 -12.81
C THR A 129 20.46 1.87 -13.73
N ASP A 130 19.34 2.20 -14.36
CA ASP A 130 18.58 1.30 -15.25
C ASP A 130 19.40 0.84 -16.46
N HIS A 131 20.27 1.70 -16.98
CA HIS A 131 21.21 1.39 -18.06
C HIS A 131 22.29 0.37 -17.68
N GLU A 132 22.50 0.11 -16.39
CA GLU A 132 23.46 -0.92 -15.93
C GLU A 132 22.84 -2.32 -15.91
N ILE A 133 21.51 -2.43 -16.00
CA ILE A 133 20.83 -3.73 -16.13
C ILE A 133 21.07 -4.25 -17.55
N ARG A 134 21.63 -5.45 -17.66
CA ARG A 134 21.89 -6.06 -18.96
C ARG A 134 20.60 -6.28 -19.75
N GLU A 135 20.57 -5.78 -20.98
CA GLU A 135 19.38 -5.85 -21.83
C GLU A 135 18.93 -7.29 -22.11
N ASP A 136 19.86 -8.24 -22.25
CA ASP A 136 19.56 -9.66 -22.47
C ASP A 136 18.94 -10.37 -21.25
N LYS A 137 18.99 -9.72 -20.07
CA LYS A 137 18.40 -10.20 -18.82
C LYS A 137 17.07 -9.53 -18.49
N ILE A 138 16.64 -8.57 -19.30
CA ILE A 138 15.37 -7.88 -19.09
C ILE A 138 14.23 -8.74 -19.64
N ILE A 139 13.29 -9.07 -18.76
CA ILE A 139 12.08 -9.80 -19.09
C ILE A 139 11.00 -8.83 -19.58
N ARG A 140 10.84 -7.69 -18.88
CA ARG A 140 9.80 -6.71 -19.19
C ARG A 140 10.14 -5.32 -18.62
N LYS A 141 9.71 -4.27 -19.32
CA LYS A 141 9.70 -2.89 -18.83
C LYS A 141 8.26 -2.38 -18.80
N ASP A 142 7.81 -1.92 -17.64
CA ASP A 142 6.45 -1.41 -17.41
C ASP A 142 6.49 0.03 -16.92
N TRP A 143 5.77 0.91 -17.62
CA TRP A 143 5.62 2.31 -17.24
C TRP A 143 4.36 2.52 -16.42
N TRP A 144 4.48 3.33 -15.37
CA TRP A 144 3.42 3.71 -14.47
C TRP A 144 3.28 5.21 -14.44
N HIS A 145 2.05 5.69 -14.31
CA HIS A 145 1.75 7.08 -14.03
C HIS A 145 1.09 7.16 -12.66
N GLN A 146 1.89 7.47 -11.64
CA GLN A 146 1.52 7.29 -10.25
C GLN A 146 1.28 8.63 -9.55
N LEU A 147 0.28 8.68 -8.65
CA LEU A 147 0.04 9.84 -7.80
C LEU A 147 1.22 10.11 -6.87
N CYS A 148 1.67 11.36 -6.82
CA CYS A 148 2.62 11.85 -5.81
C CYS A 148 1.88 12.38 -4.57
N HIS A 149 2.31 11.95 -3.38
CA HIS A 149 1.76 12.39 -2.09
C HIS A 149 2.29 13.76 -1.64
N LYS A 150 2.10 14.79 -2.47
CA LYS A 150 2.44 16.17 -2.09
C LYS A 150 1.40 16.71 -1.10
N TYR A 151 1.82 17.61 -0.20
CA TYR A 151 0.91 18.26 0.74
C TYR A 151 -0.25 19.01 0.03
N THR A 152 -0.01 19.51 -1.19
CA THR A 152 -1.03 20.18 -2.01
C THR A 152 -2.21 19.27 -2.34
N HIS A 153 -1.98 17.96 -2.50
CA HIS A 153 -3.04 16.99 -2.73
C HIS A 153 -4.01 16.93 -1.54
N TYR A 154 -3.46 16.85 -0.33
CA TYR A 154 -4.24 16.82 0.91
C TYR A 154 -4.89 18.16 1.26
N LEU A 155 -4.35 19.28 0.78
CA LEU A 155 -4.90 20.61 1.05
C LEU A 155 -5.94 21.04 0.03
N PHE A 156 -5.76 20.69 -1.24
CA PHE A 156 -6.54 21.24 -2.36
C PHE A 156 -7.36 20.20 -3.14
N VAL A 157 -7.09 18.90 -2.99
CA VAL A 157 -7.88 17.85 -3.64
C VAL A 157 -8.83 17.19 -2.65
N VAL A 158 -8.26 16.51 -1.65
CA VAL A 158 -9.00 15.64 -0.72
C VAL A 158 -10.19 16.32 -0.04
N PRO A 159 -10.06 17.52 0.58
CA PRO A 159 -11.19 18.16 1.26
C PRO A 159 -12.22 18.77 0.30
N TRP A 160 -11.87 18.95 -0.98
CA TRP A 160 -12.72 19.67 -1.94
C TRP A 160 -13.41 18.75 -2.95
N ILE A 161 -12.99 17.49 -3.06
CA ILE A 161 -13.56 16.52 -4.01
C ILE A 161 -15.06 16.28 -3.77
N MET A 162 -15.53 16.36 -2.52
CA MET A 162 -16.96 16.25 -2.18
C MET A 162 -17.84 17.30 -2.84
N PHE A 163 -17.28 18.48 -3.16
CA PHE A 163 -18.03 19.52 -3.85
C PHE A 163 -18.04 19.33 -5.35
N LEU A 164 -17.30 18.36 -5.90
CA LEU A 164 -17.31 18.00 -7.31
C LEU A 164 -18.15 16.75 -7.58
N GLN A 165 -18.21 15.83 -6.63
CA GLN A 165 -18.96 14.58 -6.80
C GLN A 165 -20.43 14.80 -7.15
N ALA A 166 -20.90 14.04 -8.15
CA ALA A 166 -22.27 14.03 -8.67
C ALA A 166 -22.77 15.35 -9.29
N LYS A 167 -21.93 16.39 -9.37
CA LYS A 167 -22.26 17.61 -10.13
C LYS A 167 -22.18 17.33 -11.62
N GLY A 168 -23.17 17.80 -12.37
CA GLY A 168 -23.23 17.59 -13.82
C GLY A 168 -23.24 16.11 -14.23
N HIS A 169 -23.74 15.23 -13.36
CA HIS A 169 -23.73 13.76 -13.56
C HIS A 169 -22.33 13.12 -13.64
N VAL A 170 -21.29 13.81 -13.16
CA VAL A 170 -19.92 13.28 -13.13
C VAL A 170 -19.58 12.74 -11.74
N ARG A 171 -18.92 11.57 -11.69
CA ARG A 171 -18.37 10.99 -10.46
C ARG A 171 -16.89 10.70 -10.67
N TYR A 172 -16.09 11.16 -9.72
CA TYR A 172 -14.64 10.97 -9.72
C TYR A 172 -14.30 9.73 -8.91
N GLY A 173 -13.45 8.88 -9.49
CA GLY A 173 -12.98 7.65 -8.85
C GLY A 173 -11.49 7.43 -9.10
N GLY A 174 -10.90 6.56 -8.30
CA GLY A 174 -9.49 6.21 -8.31
C GLY A 174 -8.80 6.52 -6.98
N ALA A 175 -7.60 5.94 -6.82
CA ALA A 175 -6.82 6.08 -5.59
C ALA A 175 -6.46 7.55 -5.27
N TRP A 176 -6.30 8.37 -6.30
CA TRP A 176 -6.02 9.81 -6.19
C TRP A 176 -7.12 10.61 -5.46
N THR A 177 -8.31 10.05 -5.24
CA THR A 177 -9.36 10.73 -4.49
C THR A 177 -9.07 10.83 -2.98
N LEU A 178 -8.10 10.08 -2.45
CA LEU A 178 -7.67 10.17 -1.05
C LEU A 178 -6.18 9.87 -0.84
N VAL A 179 -5.73 8.68 -1.21
CA VAL A 179 -4.33 8.24 -1.08
C VAL A 179 -4.07 7.10 -2.06
N ASN A 180 -2.86 7.04 -2.63
CA ASN A 180 -2.47 6.01 -3.59
C ASN A 180 -2.42 4.60 -2.96
N ALA A 181 -3.58 3.96 -2.85
CA ALA A 181 -3.78 2.61 -2.34
C ALA A 181 -4.87 1.91 -3.17
N HIS A 182 -4.71 0.60 -3.34
CA HIS A 182 -5.63 -0.22 -4.13
C HIS A 182 -7.04 -0.24 -3.52
N GLU A 183 -7.11 -0.33 -2.20
CA GLU A 183 -8.35 -0.32 -1.42
C GLU A 183 -9.14 0.96 -1.65
N ILE A 184 -8.47 2.11 -1.78
CA ILE A 184 -9.12 3.39 -2.08
C ILE A 184 -9.65 3.41 -3.50
N ALA A 185 -8.91 2.86 -4.47
CA ALA A 185 -9.40 2.76 -5.85
C ALA A 185 -10.70 1.94 -5.91
N ILE A 186 -10.75 0.78 -5.25
CA ILE A 186 -11.97 -0.04 -5.17
C ILE A 186 -13.09 0.69 -4.42
N THR A 187 -12.78 1.22 -3.24
CA THR A 187 -13.76 1.91 -2.39
C THR A 187 -14.37 3.12 -3.10
N SER A 188 -13.58 3.84 -3.90
CA SER A 188 -14.06 4.97 -4.71
C SER A 188 -15.07 4.55 -5.78
N GLY A 189 -14.84 3.42 -6.46
CA GLY A 189 -15.77 2.86 -7.41
C GLY A 189 -17.07 2.39 -6.74
N LEU A 190 -16.94 1.73 -5.59
CA LEU A 190 -18.08 1.30 -4.78
C LEU A 190 -18.91 2.49 -4.27
N ALA A 191 -18.25 3.56 -3.83
CA ALA A 191 -18.89 4.81 -3.43
C ALA A 191 -19.66 5.45 -4.59
N ALA A 192 -19.08 5.46 -5.79
CA ALA A 192 -19.76 5.96 -6.99
C ALA A 192 -20.99 5.12 -7.34
N ALA A 193 -20.90 3.78 -7.25
CA ALA A 193 -22.03 2.88 -7.47
C ALA A 193 -23.15 3.11 -6.44
N VAL A 194 -22.80 3.24 -5.15
CA VAL A 194 -23.76 3.50 -4.06
C VAL A 194 -24.45 4.85 -4.24
N ASP A 195 -23.71 5.89 -4.66
CA ASP A 195 -24.29 7.20 -4.95
C ASP A 195 -25.21 7.19 -6.19
N LEU A 196 -25.01 6.24 -7.12
CA LEU A 196 -25.93 5.96 -8.23
C LEU A 196 -27.18 5.14 -7.82
N GLY A 197 -27.25 4.68 -6.57
CA GLY A 197 -28.39 3.93 -6.04
C GLY A 197 -28.13 2.43 -5.88
N ALA A 198 -26.93 1.93 -6.17
CA ALA A 198 -26.57 0.56 -5.86
C ALA A 198 -26.57 0.31 -4.34
N GLU A 199 -26.78 -0.94 -3.95
CA GLU A 199 -26.69 -1.34 -2.56
C GLU A 199 -25.23 -1.58 -2.16
N TYR A 200 -24.84 -1.11 -0.98
CA TYR A 200 -23.55 -1.51 -0.43
C TYR A 200 -23.61 -2.99 -0.03
N PRO A 201 -22.59 -3.81 -0.36
CA PRO A 201 -22.63 -5.25 -0.11
C PRO A 201 -22.89 -5.60 1.37
N GLU A 202 -23.83 -6.53 1.60
CA GLU A 202 -24.26 -6.94 2.93
C GLU A 202 -23.10 -7.53 3.75
N ASP A 203 -22.30 -8.39 3.13
CA ASP A 203 -21.11 -9.00 3.71
C ASP A 203 -20.11 -7.93 4.21
N LEU A 204 -19.84 -6.91 3.38
CA LEU A 204 -18.97 -5.80 3.76
C LEU A 204 -19.58 -4.88 4.82
N GLU A 205 -20.92 -4.82 4.96
CA GLU A 205 -21.57 -4.08 6.05
C GLU A 205 -21.43 -4.80 7.40
N HIS A 206 -21.43 -6.14 7.36
CA HIS A 206 -21.24 -7.00 8.51
C HIS A 206 -19.78 -7.07 8.99
N ASP A 207 -18.80 -6.83 8.11
CA ASP A 207 -17.44 -6.53 8.54
C ASP A 207 -17.33 -5.10 9.09
N ARG A 208 -17.11 -4.99 10.41
CA ARG A 208 -17.03 -3.71 11.12
C ARG A 208 -15.93 -2.79 10.56
N PHE A 209 -14.79 -3.35 10.16
CA PHE A 209 -13.66 -2.55 9.70
C PHE A 209 -13.91 -2.02 8.29
N SER A 210 -14.22 -2.91 7.35
CA SER A 210 -14.58 -2.53 5.97
C SER A 210 -15.73 -1.52 5.95
N PHE A 211 -16.77 -1.75 6.76
CA PHE A 211 -17.89 -0.83 6.84
C PHE A 211 -17.50 0.56 7.39
N LEU A 212 -16.64 0.62 8.41
CA LEU A 212 -16.14 1.90 8.93
C LEU A 212 -15.31 2.63 7.88
N CYS A 213 -14.38 1.94 7.22
CA CYS A 213 -13.56 2.50 6.14
C CYS A 213 -14.43 3.08 5.02
N PHE A 214 -15.43 2.33 4.55
CA PHE A 214 -16.35 2.80 3.53
C PHE A 214 -17.12 4.05 3.96
N ARG A 215 -17.67 4.09 5.19
CA ARG A 215 -18.41 5.27 5.68
C ARG A 215 -17.56 6.52 5.77
N LEU A 216 -16.33 6.38 6.29
CA LEU A 216 -15.42 7.50 6.42
C LEU A 216 -14.98 8.01 5.05
N TYR A 217 -14.66 7.10 4.13
CA TYR A 217 -14.37 7.45 2.75
C TYR A 217 -15.57 8.15 2.10
N TYR A 218 -16.78 7.59 2.21
CA TYR A 218 -17.99 8.17 1.62
C TYR A 218 -18.32 9.56 2.19
N LEU A 219 -18.06 9.76 3.49
CA LEU A 219 -18.19 11.08 4.12
C LEU A 219 -17.20 12.08 3.54
N ILE A 220 -15.92 11.72 3.41
CA ILE A 220 -14.88 12.61 2.87
C ILE A 220 -15.11 12.89 1.39
N ALA A 221 -15.41 11.84 0.61
CA ALA A 221 -15.48 11.90 -0.83
C ALA A 221 -16.80 12.50 -1.34
N TYR A 222 -17.94 12.25 -0.67
CA TYR A 222 -19.27 12.70 -1.12
C TYR A 222 -19.95 13.68 -0.17
N GLY A 223 -19.36 13.97 1.00
CA GLY A 223 -19.99 14.83 2.02
C GLY A 223 -21.24 14.18 2.66
N LYS A 224 -21.42 12.86 2.50
CA LYS A 224 -22.63 12.14 2.90
C LYS A 224 -22.29 11.05 3.92
N TRP A 225 -23.11 10.92 4.95
CA TRP A 225 -22.99 9.84 5.90
C TRP A 225 -23.80 8.62 5.44
N TYR A 226 -23.12 7.53 5.07
CA TYR A 226 -23.81 6.31 4.67
C TYR A 226 -24.58 5.71 5.86
N ARG A 227 -25.86 5.40 5.61
CA ARG A 227 -26.78 4.81 6.59
C ARG A 227 -26.78 3.29 6.45
N ARG A 228 -26.57 2.60 7.57
CA ARG A 228 -26.60 1.13 7.65
C ARG A 228 -27.95 0.60 7.16
N ARG A 229 -27.95 -0.49 6.38
CA ARG A 229 -29.17 -1.15 5.89
C ARG A 229 -29.38 -2.48 6.58
N PHE A 230 -28.39 -3.36 6.56
CA PHE A 230 -28.49 -4.75 7.02
C PHE A 230 -28.24 -4.89 8.52
N THR A 231 -27.37 -4.06 9.09
CA THR A 231 -26.95 -4.14 10.51
C THR A 231 -27.77 -3.22 11.44
N ARG A 232 -28.93 -2.74 10.98
CA ARG A 232 -29.78 -1.78 11.71
C ARG A 232 -30.52 -2.40 12.90
N GLY A 233 -30.74 -3.72 12.90
CA GLY A 233 -31.16 -4.50 14.07
C GLY A 233 -29.99 -5.36 14.55
N LYS A 234 -29.79 -5.51 15.86
CA LYS A 234 -28.75 -6.36 16.45
C LYS A 234 -29.03 -7.87 16.28
N GLY A 235 -29.53 -8.28 15.11
CA GLY A 235 -29.76 -9.68 14.76
C GLY A 235 -28.45 -10.35 14.33
N ALA A 236 -28.31 -11.64 14.62
CA ALA A 236 -27.24 -12.45 14.07
C ALA A 236 -27.34 -12.46 12.52
N PRO A 237 -26.21 -12.55 11.79
CA PRO A 237 -26.23 -12.63 10.32
C PRO A 237 -27.06 -13.84 9.86
N THR A 238 -28.19 -13.58 9.22
CA THR A 238 -29.14 -14.62 8.80
C THR A 238 -28.83 -15.14 7.40
N THR A 239 -28.38 -14.26 6.49
CA THR A 239 -28.02 -14.60 5.11
C THR A 239 -26.60 -15.18 5.01
N GLN A 240 -26.34 -15.94 3.94
CA GLN A 240 -25.01 -16.48 3.67
C GLN A 240 -23.97 -15.36 3.49
N ALA A 241 -24.31 -14.30 2.75
CA ALA A 241 -23.46 -13.13 2.58
C ALA A 241 -23.12 -12.46 3.93
N ALA A 242 -24.12 -12.28 4.80
CA ALA A 242 -23.88 -11.72 6.14
C ALA A 242 -22.96 -12.60 7.00
N ARG A 243 -23.07 -13.94 6.89
CA ARG A 243 -22.20 -14.90 7.60
C ARG A 243 -20.78 -14.87 7.06
N GLU A 244 -20.62 -14.83 5.74
CA GLU A 244 -19.32 -14.67 5.09
C GLU A 244 -18.66 -13.38 5.58
N GLY A 245 -19.34 -12.23 5.45
CA GLY A 245 -18.95 -10.92 5.99
C GLY A 245 -18.42 -10.96 7.42
N ALA A 246 -19.21 -11.53 8.33
CA ALA A 246 -18.84 -11.68 9.74
C ALA A 246 -17.63 -12.62 9.93
N SER A 247 -17.47 -13.62 9.06
CA SER A 247 -16.35 -14.56 9.11
C SER A 247 -15.03 -13.94 8.62
N TRP A 248 -15.04 -13.01 7.65
CA TRP A 248 -13.82 -12.32 7.20
C TRP A 248 -13.17 -11.54 8.34
N ALA A 249 -13.97 -10.85 9.16
CA ALA A 249 -13.47 -10.17 10.36
C ALA A 249 -12.82 -11.15 11.35
N SER A 250 -13.30 -12.40 11.42
CA SER A 250 -12.73 -13.45 12.26
C SER A 250 -11.50 -14.11 11.64
N VAL A 251 -11.37 -14.14 10.31
CA VAL A 251 -10.21 -14.69 9.60
C VAL A 251 -9.10 -13.65 9.57
N LEU A 252 -9.37 -12.38 9.30
CA LEU A 252 -8.41 -11.30 9.47
C LEU A 252 -8.01 -11.15 10.94
N ASN A 253 -8.94 -11.25 11.90
CA ASN A 253 -8.54 -11.34 13.31
C ASN A 253 -7.78 -12.62 13.63
N ARG A 254 -8.02 -13.75 12.96
CA ARG A 254 -7.22 -14.97 13.15
C ARG A 254 -5.87 -14.92 12.47
N LEU A 255 -5.74 -14.24 11.34
CA LEU A 255 -4.48 -13.99 10.64
C LEU A 255 -3.70 -12.91 11.34
N LEU A 256 -4.35 -11.87 11.87
CA LEU A 256 -3.77 -10.89 12.79
C LEU A 256 -3.49 -11.50 14.15
N GLN A 257 -4.29 -12.44 14.66
CA GLN A 257 -3.96 -13.20 15.88
C GLN A 257 -2.88 -14.22 15.60
N GLN A 258 -2.79 -14.82 14.42
CA GLN A 258 -1.69 -15.69 14.01
C GLN A 258 -0.44 -14.85 13.76
N LEU A 259 -0.54 -13.65 13.20
CA LEU A 259 0.54 -12.67 13.13
C LEU A 259 0.90 -12.15 14.52
N VAL A 260 -0.05 -11.92 15.43
CA VAL A 260 0.18 -11.49 16.81
C VAL A 260 0.70 -12.65 17.66
N VAL A 261 0.35 -13.90 17.35
CA VAL A 261 0.90 -15.13 17.94
C VAL A 261 2.29 -15.39 17.36
N LEU A 262 2.52 -15.15 16.06
CA LEU A 262 3.83 -15.19 15.42
C LEU A 262 4.70 -14.06 15.94
N ILE A 263 4.16 -12.86 16.17
CA ILE A 263 4.82 -11.71 16.80
C ILE A 263 5.01 -11.95 18.30
N ARG A 264 4.11 -12.65 19.01
CA ARG A 264 4.30 -13.09 20.40
C ARG A 264 5.34 -14.21 20.51
N TRP A 265 5.42 -15.08 19.51
CA TRP A 265 6.40 -16.15 19.41
C TRP A 265 7.78 -15.61 19.02
N LEU A 266 7.81 -14.57 18.18
CA LEU A 266 9.00 -13.78 17.83
C LEU A 266 9.36 -12.74 18.92
N ASN A 267 8.44 -12.38 19.82
CA ASN A 267 8.62 -11.29 20.79
C ASN A 267 7.59 -11.31 21.95
N PRO A 268 7.84 -12.06 23.04
CA PRO A 268 6.90 -12.17 24.16
C PRO A 268 6.74 -10.91 25.04
N GLU A 269 7.65 -9.93 24.97
CA GLU A 269 7.65 -8.77 25.90
C GLU A 269 6.95 -7.49 25.39
N ILE A 270 6.62 -7.39 24.10
CA ILE A 270 5.97 -6.17 23.57
C ILE A 270 4.54 -6.00 24.13
N PHE A 271 3.87 -7.10 24.49
CA PHE A 271 2.51 -7.04 25.04
C PHE A 271 2.46 -6.55 26.50
N LEU A 272 3.54 -6.74 27.27
CA LEU A 272 3.65 -6.20 28.64
C LEU A 272 4.08 -4.73 28.62
N SER A 273 4.88 -4.31 27.64
CA SER A 273 5.29 -2.92 27.46
C SER A 273 4.11 -2.02 27.07
N GLN A 274 3.23 -2.41 26.14
CA GLN A 274 2.13 -1.53 25.71
C GLN A 274 1.06 -1.30 26.80
N HIS A 275 0.88 -2.23 27.74
CA HIS A 275 0.02 -2.02 28.90
C HIS A 275 0.65 -1.09 29.96
N ALA A 276 1.99 -1.01 30.01
CA ALA A 276 2.71 -0.11 30.92
C ALA A 276 2.84 1.31 30.33
N THR A 277 3.06 1.45 29.01
CA THR A 277 3.23 2.76 28.36
C THR A 277 1.91 3.55 28.30
N ALA A 278 0.75 2.89 28.19
CA ALA A 278 -0.55 3.54 28.30
C ALA A 278 -0.86 4.08 29.71
N LYS A 279 -0.21 3.52 30.75
CA LYS A 279 -0.37 3.96 32.15
C LYS A 279 0.60 5.10 32.53
N ALA A 280 1.79 5.14 31.91
CA ALA A 280 2.79 6.18 32.16
C ALA A 280 2.44 7.53 31.51
N ILE A 281 1.77 7.53 30.35
CA ILE A 281 1.38 8.77 29.64
C ILE A 281 0.17 9.46 30.31
N LEU A 282 -0.62 8.74 31.11
CA LEU A 282 -1.74 9.30 31.88
C LEU A 282 -1.36 9.77 33.30
N MET A 283 -0.11 9.62 33.73
CA MET A 283 0.38 10.01 35.08
C MET A 283 1.42 11.15 35.07
N GLN A 284 1.62 11.85 33.95
CA GLN A 284 2.50 13.03 33.86
C GLN A 284 1.76 14.36 33.58
N ARG A 285 0.49 14.44 33.98
CA ARG A 285 -0.24 15.71 34.12
C ARG A 285 -0.98 15.75 35.45
N GLU A 286 -0.21 15.91 36.53
CA GLU A 286 -0.54 16.71 37.72
C GLU A 286 0.76 17.32 38.26
#